data_AF-A0A3B4VQ02-F1
#
_entry.id   AF-A0A3B4VQ02-F1
#
_cell.length_a   1.000
_cell.length_b   1.000
_cell.length_c   1.000
_cell.angle_alpha   90.00
_cell.angle_beta   90.00
_cell.angle_gamma   90.00
#
_symmetry.space_group_name_H-M   'P 1'
#
loop_
_entity.id
_entity.type
_entity.pdbx_description
1 polymer ?
#
loop_
_entity_poly.entity_id
_entity_poly.type
_entity_poly.pdbx_seq_one_letter_code
_entity_poly.pdbx_strand_id
1 'polypeptide(L)'
;MGYKATSMHCVLRCLCFMLLHLFSAAQDEDIRSKSCRTAPCDLVFILDGSWSVEDVNFELVKRWLVNITTSFNIGQKFTQVGVVQYSDDPVLEIPLGKYSSNKDLIKAMESIEYMGGNTRTGTAIKFATDKLFGLSERGPQGISRIAVVLTDGKSQDEVLKAAEAARKKGVILFAIGVGSETEEAELRDIANRPFSTYVFSVEDYKAISKIIQVIRQKLCEETVCPARISVDSRDEKGFDILLHLNLAKKARKTQGAYYGSRAYEVTSRDDLSATTRTLFPDGLPPSYVFVATLRYKGSVAIEEWDLWRVQTRDGKPQMAVTLNGMDNTVMFTTTSEAPSGTQTVTFSQQTLFDEKWHQLRLLVTEEDVTLYVDDLEIETLSLDPPVGIFINGKTQIGKYVKKETTVPFEIQKLRIYCDPEQNNRETACEIPGVVSTNVLAHSKWCLSCITVQSHSGGNTQAVGAVCYQQLS
;
A
#
# COMPACT_ATOMS: atom_id res chain seq x y z
N MET A 1 32.13 68.36 10.91
CA MET A 1 30.92 67.55 11.16
C MET A 1 30.83 66.50 10.07
N GLY A 2 31.25 65.26 10.36
CA GLY A 2 31.25 64.17 9.37
C GLY A 2 30.89 62.86 10.06
N TYR A 3 29.62 62.72 10.42
CA TYR A 3 29.07 61.45 10.90
C TYR A 3 28.56 60.66 9.69
N LYS A 4 28.76 59.33 9.75
CA LYS A 4 28.07 58.27 8.98
C LYS A 4 28.68 57.87 7.63
N ALA A 5 29.12 56.61 7.57
CA ALA A 5 28.85 55.70 6.45
C ALA A 5 29.14 54.23 6.78
N THR A 6 29.96 53.94 7.80
CA THR A 6 30.43 52.57 8.08
C THR A 6 29.49 51.70 8.93
N SER A 7 28.63 52.30 9.76
CA SER A 7 27.70 51.54 10.61
C SER A 7 26.51 50.96 9.84
N MET A 8 25.96 51.70 8.88
CA MET A 8 24.79 51.26 8.09
C MET A 8 25.08 50.05 7.19
N HIS A 9 26.29 49.95 6.64
CA HIS A 9 26.68 48.83 5.78
C HIS A 9 26.83 47.50 6.52
N CYS A 10 27.26 47.55 7.79
CA CYS A 10 27.41 46.35 8.62
C CYS A 10 26.03 45.84 9.07
N VAL A 11 25.13 46.76 9.48
CA VAL A 11 23.75 46.43 9.86
C VAL A 11 22.96 45.88 8.66
N LEU A 12 23.13 46.45 7.47
CA LEU A 12 22.45 45.98 6.25
C LEU A 12 22.96 44.60 5.80
N ARG A 13 24.27 44.32 5.94
CA ARG A 13 24.83 42.97 5.68
C ARG A 13 24.34 41.93 6.70
N CYS A 14 24.30 42.26 7.99
CA CYS A 14 23.74 41.36 9.00
C CYS A 14 22.25 41.13 8.79
N LEU A 15 21.47 42.16 8.44
CA LEU A 15 20.06 42.00 8.08
C LEU A 15 19.89 41.13 6.84
N CYS A 16 20.72 41.29 5.80
CA CYS A 16 20.71 40.41 4.63
C CYS A 16 21.10 38.96 4.97
N PHE A 17 22.10 38.73 5.82
CA PHE A 17 22.48 37.37 6.26
C PHE A 17 21.42 36.73 7.14
N MET A 18 20.78 37.50 8.04
CA MET A 18 19.65 37.04 8.85
C MET A 18 18.42 36.79 7.98
N LEU A 19 18.14 37.63 6.99
CA LEU A 19 17.11 37.39 5.97
C LEU A 19 17.44 36.18 5.10
N LEU A 20 18.70 35.97 4.70
CA LEU A 20 19.14 34.77 3.97
C LEU A 20 19.03 33.49 4.82
N HIS A 21 19.28 33.57 6.13
CA HIS A 21 19.03 32.46 7.05
C HIS A 21 17.53 32.25 7.31
N LEU A 22 16.72 33.31 7.37
CA LEU A 22 15.26 33.23 7.45
C LEU A 22 14.66 32.67 6.14
N PHE A 23 15.21 33.01 4.98
CA PHE A 23 14.82 32.45 3.68
C PHE A 23 15.29 30.99 3.51
N SER A 24 16.45 30.63 4.06
CA SER A 24 16.91 29.24 4.10
C SER A 24 16.14 28.38 5.09
N ALA A 25 15.55 28.97 6.13
CA ALA A 25 14.66 28.29 7.07
C ALA A 25 13.20 28.24 6.57
N ALA A 26 12.84 29.02 5.55
CA ALA A 26 11.47 29.14 5.02
C ALA A 26 11.23 28.40 3.69
N GLN A 27 12.07 27.43 3.34
CA GLN A 27 11.80 26.48 2.24
C GLN A 27 12.15 25.05 2.66
N ASP A 28 11.55 24.58 3.75
CA ASP A 28 11.24 23.16 3.88
C ASP A 28 9.73 23.09 3.62
N GLU A 29 9.34 23.10 2.33
CA GLU A 29 7.96 22.73 1.98
C GLU A 29 7.69 21.41 2.67
N ASP A 30 6.75 21.38 3.61
CA ASP A 30 6.35 20.18 4.34
C ASP A 30 6.13 19.07 3.31
N ILE A 31 7.11 18.15 3.20
CA ILE A 31 7.08 17.12 2.14
C ILE A 31 6.02 16.11 2.56
N ARG A 32 4.78 16.42 2.21
CA ARG A 32 3.69 15.48 2.23
C ARG A 32 4.10 14.34 1.31
N SER A 33 4.09 13.13 1.86
CA SER A 33 4.19 11.90 1.12
C SER A 33 3.25 12.00 -0.05
N LYS A 34 3.73 11.51 -1.18
CA LYS A 34 2.92 11.47 -2.36
C LYS A 34 1.93 10.33 -2.14
N SER A 35 0.73 10.63 -1.63
CA SER A 35 -0.44 9.73 -1.70
C SER A 35 -0.46 9.07 -3.08
N CYS A 36 -1.05 7.88 -3.23
CA CYS A 36 -1.20 7.27 -4.55
C CYS A 36 -1.64 8.27 -5.64
N ARG A 37 -2.52 9.21 -5.30
CA ARG A 37 -2.95 10.28 -6.20
C ARG A 37 -1.79 11.14 -6.71
N THR A 38 -0.81 11.46 -5.86
CA THR A 38 0.33 12.33 -6.16
C THR A 38 1.64 11.57 -6.42
N ALA A 39 1.67 10.24 -6.31
CA ALA A 39 2.86 9.44 -6.56
C ALA A 39 3.28 9.56 -8.03
N PRO A 40 4.55 9.85 -8.36
CA PRO A 40 4.96 10.02 -9.74
C PRO A 40 4.97 8.66 -10.42
N CYS A 41 4.22 8.53 -11.51
CA CYS A 41 4.25 7.35 -12.37
C CYS A 41 4.00 7.73 -13.83
N ASP A 42 4.61 7.00 -14.76
CA ASP A 42 4.22 6.99 -16.16
C ASP A 42 3.12 5.93 -16.30
N LEU A 43 1.88 6.36 -16.56
CA LEU A 43 0.73 5.48 -16.72
C LEU A 43 0.26 5.52 -18.17
N VAL A 44 0.44 4.40 -18.88
CA VAL A 44 0.07 4.28 -20.29
C VAL A 44 -1.12 3.36 -20.45
N PHE A 45 -2.16 3.81 -21.15
CA PHE A 45 -3.28 2.96 -21.54
C PHE A 45 -3.12 2.53 -23.00
N ILE A 46 -3.24 1.23 -23.25
CA ILE A 46 -3.15 0.62 -24.57
C ILE A 46 -4.53 0.03 -24.87
N LEU A 47 -5.29 0.73 -25.70
CA LEU A 47 -6.73 0.53 -25.87
C LEU A 47 -7.02 -0.10 -27.22
N ASP A 48 -7.71 -1.23 -27.18
CA ASP A 48 -8.22 -1.90 -28.38
C ASP A 48 -9.32 -1.06 -29.02
N GLY A 49 -9.11 -0.68 -30.28
CA GLY A 49 -10.06 0.03 -31.13
C GLY A 49 -10.44 -0.79 -32.36
N SER A 50 -10.34 -2.12 -32.30
CA SER A 50 -10.64 -3.05 -33.40
C SER A 50 -12.14 -3.20 -33.67
N TRP A 51 -12.50 -3.87 -34.77
CA TRP A 51 -13.91 -4.06 -35.15
C TRP A 51 -14.75 -4.87 -34.16
N SER A 52 -14.15 -5.77 -33.37
CA SER A 52 -14.87 -6.55 -32.35
C SER A 52 -15.37 -5.68 -31.21
N VAL A 53 -14.66 -4.58 -30.93
CA VAL A 53 -15.01 -3.63 -29.87
C VAL A 53 -16.33 -2.95 -30.18
N GLU A 54 -16.52 -2.48 -31.40
CA GLU A 54 -17.63 -1.60 -31.81
C GLU A 54 -17.55 -0.18 -31.20
N ASP A 55 -17.99 0.82 -31.98
CA ASP A 55 -17.95 2.25 -31.61
C ASP A 55 -18.66 2.55 -30.27
N VAL A 56 -19.83 1.93 -30.05
CA VAL A 56 -20.64 2.14 -28.84
C VAL A 56 -19.93 1.66 -27.57
N ASN A 57 -19.19 0.57 -27.65
CA ASN A 57 -18.43 0.06 -26.50
C ASN A 57 -17.12 0.83 -26.32
N PHE A 58 -16.50 1.31 -27.40
CA PHE A 58 -15.33 2.17 -27.30
C PHE A 58 -15.63 3.47 -26.53
N GLU A 59 -16.84 4.02 -26.64
CA GLU A 59 -17.30 5.12 -25.78
C GLU A 59 -17.33 4.74 -24.28
N LEU A 60 -17.64 3.50 -23.94
CA LEU A 60 -17.56 3.01 -22.56
C LEU A 60 -16.10 2.89 -22.09
N VAL A 61 -15.18 2.46 -22.97
CA VAL A 61 -13.74 2.44 -22.72
C VAL A 61 -13.21 3.85 -22.46
N LYS A 62 -13.61 4.85 -23.27
CA LYS A 62 -13.24 6.26 -23.05
C LYS A 62 -13.74 6.80 -21.71
N ARG A 63 -14.98 6.51 -21.33
CA ARG A 63 -15.51 6.89 -20.00
C ARG A 63 -14.75 6.22 -18.88
N TRP A 64 -14.41 4.95 -19.02
CA TRP A 64 -13.60 4.21 -18.05
C TRP A 64 -12.20 4.84 -17.90
N LEU A 65 -11.54 5.16 -19.01
CA LEU A 65 -10.24 5.85 -19.07
C LEU A 65 -10.28 7.20 -18.34
N VAL A 66 -11.31 8.00 -18.58
CA VAL A 66 -11.53 9.28 -17.87
C VAL A 66 -11.70 9.04 -16.37
N ASN A 67 -12.56 8.09 -15.99
CA ASN A 67 -12.87 7.83 -14.58
C ASN A 67 -11.64 7.36 -13.81
N ILE A 68 -10.85 6.42 -14.34
CA ILE A 68 -9.64 5.95 -13.66
C ILE A 68 -8.58 7.04 -13.55
N THR A 69 -8.42 7.89 -14.57
CA THR A 69 -7.39 8.95 -14.58
C THR A 69 -7.70 10.09 -13.61
N THR A 70 -8.98 10.39 -13.37
CA THR A 70 -9.39 11.39 -12.37
C THR A 70 -8.99 11.06 -10.94
N SER A 71 -8.65 9.79 -10.66
CA SER A 71 -8.14 9.35 -9.36
C SER A 71 -6.70 9.79 -9.10
N PHE A 72 -6.00 10.34 -10.10
CA PHE A 72 -4.61 10.76 -10.00
C PHE A 72 -4.45 12.27 -10.23
N ASN A 73 -3.44 12.84 -9.58
CA ASN A 73 -2.97 14.19 -9.85
C ASN A 73 -2.07 14.13 -11.09
N ILE A 74 -2.46 14.84 -12.13
CA ILE A 74 -1.74 14.87 -13.40
C ILE A 74 -0.73 16.01 -13.40
N GLY A 75 0.51 15.73 -13.80
CA GLY A 75 1.51 16.77 -14.01
C GLY A 75 2.95 16.27 -13.98
N GLN A 76 3.89 17.17 -14.29
CA GLN A 76 5.31 16.83 -14.44
C GLN A 76 5.94 16.21 -13.18
N LYS A 77 5.45 16.61 -11.99
CA LYS A 77 5.92 16.11 -10.69
C LYS A 77 5.09 14.94 -10.12
N PHE A 78 4.01 14.57 -10.82
CA PHE A 78 3.00 13.60 -10.41
C PHE A 78 2.81 12.54 -11.52
N THR A 79 1.60 12.04 -11.72
CA THR A 79 1.29 11.09 -12.79
C THR A 79 1.33 11.78 -14.15
N GLN A 80 2.01 11.16 -15.12
CA GLN A 80 1.85 11.52 -16.53
C GLN A 80 1.11 10.37 -17.21
N VAL A 81 0.10 10.71 -18.00
CA VAL A 81 -0.73 9.73 -18.69
C VAL A 81 -0.41 9.75 -20.18
N GLY A 82 -0.23 8.55 -20.74
CA GLY A 82 -0.15 8.32 -22.17
C GLY A 82 -1.27 7.41 -22.64
N VAL A 83 -1.71 7.58 -23.89
CA VAL A 83 -2.77 6.76 -24.48
C VAL A 83 -2.35 6.34 -25.88
N VAL A 84 -2.42 5.04 -26.12
CA VAL A 84 -2.27 4.41 -27.43
C VAL A 84 -3.57 3.72 -27.74
N GLN A 85 -4.16 4.02 -28.89
CA GLN A 85 -5.21 3.20 -29.48
C GLN A 85 -4.59 2.25 -30.50
N TYR A 86 -5.09 1.04 -30.64
CA TYR A 86 -4.59 0.12 -31.66
C TYR A 86 -5.70 -0.68 -32.34
N SER A 87 -5.46 -0.97 -33.63
CA SER A 87 -6.16 -2.00 -34.38
C SER A 87 -5.17 -2.73 -35.30
N ASP A 88 -5.11 -2.38 -36.58
CA ASP A 88 -4.08 -2.82 -37.53
C ASP A 88 -2.71 -2.21 -37.21
N ASP A 89 -2.68 -0.92 -36.88
CA ASP A 89 -1.49 -0.18 -36.49
C ASP A 89 -1.79 0.67 -35.24
N PRO A 90 -0.82 0.84 -34.33
CA PRO A 90 -1.00 1.66 -33.13
C PRO A 90 -0.94 3.16 -33.47
N VAL A 91 -1.88 3.92 -32.90
CA VAL A 91 -1.96 5.39 -32.96
C VAL A 91 -1.62 5.98 -31.59
N LEU A 92 -0.72 6.96 -31.57
CA LEU A 92 -0.42 7.74 -30.39
C LEU A 92 -1.46 8.86 -30.21
N GLU A 93 -2.44 8.61 -29.37
CA GLU A 93 -3.49 9.59 -29.05
C GLU A 93 -2.96 10.67 -28.10
N ILE A 94 -2.28 10.25 -27.03
CA ILE A 94 -1.79 11.13 -25.98
C ILE A 94 -0.35 10.76 -25.62
N PRO A 95 0.64 11.63 -25.92
CA PRO A 95 2.01 11.50 -25.43
C PRO A 95 2.11 11.70 -23.92
N LEU A 96 3.02 10.96 -23.27
CA LEU A 96 3.39 11.19 -21.87
C LEU A 96 3.89 12.63 -21.67
N GLY A 97 3.46 13.25 -20.57
CA GLY A 97 3.88 14.60 -20.18
C GLY A 97 3.24 15.75 -20.97
N LYS A 98 2.40 15.48 -21.98
CA LYS A 98 1.73 16.52 -22.77
C LYS A 98 0.77 17.40 -21.94
N TYR A 99 0.03 16.79 -21.02
CA TYR A 99 -0.97 17.48 -20.19
C TYR A 99 -0.52 17.57 -18.74
N SER A 100 -0.80 18.70 -18.11
CA SER A 100 -0.47 18.98 -16.70
C SER A 100 -1.70 19.22 -15.82
N SER A 101 -2.89 18.92 -16.33
CA SER A 101 -4.16 19.07 -15.61
C SER A 101 -5.13 17.97 -16.02
N ASN A 102 -5.98 17.52 -15.07
CA ASN A 102 -7.05 16.58 -15.37
C ASN A 102 -8.02 17.14 -16.43
N LYS A 103 -8.35 18.43 -16.35
CA LYS A 103 -9.32 19.06 -17.25
C LYS A 103 -8.94 18.96 -18.73
N ASP A 104 -7.68 19.23 -19.07
CA ASP A 104 -7.24 19.20 -20.47
C ASP A 104 -6.98 17.77 -20.95
N LEU A 105 -6.50 16.90 -20.06
CA LEU A 105 -6.32 15.49 -20.35
C LEU A 105 -7.66 14.80 -20.68
N ILE A 106 -8.70 15.07 -19.88
CA ILE A 106 -10.04 14.50 -20.07
C ILE A 106 -10.61 14.89 -21.43
N LYS A 107 -10.52 16.16 -21.81
CA LYS A 107 -10.98 16.63 -23.14
C LYS A 107 -10.26 15.90 -24.28
N ALA A 108 -8.97 15.66 -24.13
CA ALA A 108 -8.18 14.94 -25.13
C ALA A 108 -8.57 13.46 -25.21
N MET A 109 -8.92 12.84 -24.09
CA MET A 109 -9.42 11.46 -24.04
C MET A 109 -10.80 11.35 -24.66
N GLU A 110 -11.69 12.29 -24.38
CA GLU A 110 -13.05 12.32 -24.95
C GLU A 110 -13.03 12.51 -26.48
N SER A 111 -12.03 13.21 -27.01
CA SER A 111 -11.86 13.44 -28.45
C SER A 111 -11.23 12.29 -29.23
N ILE A 112 -10.86 11.18 -28.58
CA ILE A 112 -10.32 10.02 -29.28
C ILE A 112 -11.43 9.40 -30.14
N GLU A 113 -11.16 9.24 -31.44
CA GLU A 113 -12.08 8.64 -32.41
C GLU A 113 -11.81 7.14 -32.54
N TYR A 114 -12.88 6.34 -32.63
CA TYR A 114 -12.80 4.90 -32.83
C TYR A 114 -12.22 4.56 -34.22
N MET A 115 -11.26 3.63 -34.26
CA MET A 115 -10.56 3.28 -35.50
C MET A 115 -11.26 2.19 -36.34
N GLY A 116 -11.62 1.07 -35.71
CA GLY A 116 -11.90 -0.19 -36.40
C GLY A 116 -10.64 -0.84 -36.99
N GLY A 117 -10.77 -2.09 -37.42
CA GLY A 117 -9.68 -2.88 -38.02
C GLY A 117 -9.42 -4.20 -37.30
N ASN A 118 -8.23 -4.76 -37.49
CA ASN A 118 -7.77 -5.99 -36.81
C ASN A 118 -7.30 -5.74 -35.37
N THR A 119 -6.79 -6.79 -34.69
CA THR A 119 -6.35 -6.72 -33.29
C THR A 119 -4.87 -7.11 -33.15
N ARG A 120 -3.96 -6.13 -33.19
CA ARG A 120 -2.49 -6.36 -33.13
C ARG A 120 -1.85 -5.87 -31.82
N THR A 121 -2.22 -6.54 -30.74
CA THR A 121 -1.83 -6.26 -29.35
C THR A 121 -0.32 -6.31 -29.12
N GLY A 122 0.40 -7.28 -29.71
CA GLY A 122 1.85 -7.38 -29.57
C GLY A 122 2.58 -6.16 -30.17
N THR A 123 2.14 -5.73 -31.36
CA THR A 123 2.62 -4.51 -32.01
C THR A 123 2.34 -3.27 -31.17
N ALA A 124 1.15 -3.16 -30.56
CA ALA A 124 0.77 -2.05 -29.70
C ALA A 124 1.63 -1.97 -28.42
N ILE A 125 1.86 -3.10 -27.74
CA ILE A 125 2.73 -3.18 -26.56
C ILE A 125 4.16 -2.74 -26.91
N LYS A 126 4.68 -3.22 -28.04
CA LYS A 126 6.01 -2.83 -28.51
C LYS A 126 6.07 -1.33 -28.81
N PHE A 127 5.07 -0.78 -29.49
CA PHE A 127 5.00 0.65 -29.79
C PHE A 127 4.97 1.49 -28.52
N ALA A 128 4.11 1.16 -27.56
CA ALA A 128 4.05 1.85 -26.27
C ALA A 128 5.39 1.81 -25.53
N THR A 129 6.03 0.64 -25.52
CA THR A 129 7.34 0.41 -24.90
C THR A 129 8.45 1.25 -25.54
N ASP A 130 8.52 1.27 -26.87
CA ASP A 130 9.62 1.90 -27.60
C ASP A 130 9.40 3.41 -27.81
N LYS A 131 8.15 3.85 -27.96
CA LYS A 131 7.81 5.26 -28.27
C LYS A 131 7.36 6.05 -27.06
N LEU A 132 6.45 5.54 -26.23
CA LEU A 132 5.95 6.33 -25.10
C LEU A 132 6.96 6.27 -23.95
N PHE A 133 7.25 5.06 -23.45
CA PHE A 133 8.22 4.91 -22.37
C PHE A 133 9.65 5.22 -22.81
N GLY A 134 10.00 4.92 -24.07
CA GLY A 134 11.32 5.22 -24.63
C GLY A 134 11.62 6.72 -24.79
N LEU A 135 10.59 7.57 -24.94
CA LEU A 135 10.72 9.02 -25.06
C LEU A 135 10.44 9.76 -23.74
N SER A 136 10.05 9.06 -22.68
CA SER A 136 9.83 9.66 -21.36
C SER A 136 11.13 10.26 -20.82
N GLU A 137 11.12 11.56 -20.55
CA GLU A 137 12.26 12.29 -19.96
C GLU A 137 12.59 11.81 -18.53
N ARG A 138 11.68 11.07 -17.90
CA ARG A 138 11.80 10.63 -16.50
C ARG A 138 12.64 9.36 -16.35
N GLY A 139 12.80 8.60 -17.43
CA GLY A 139 13.68 7.45 -17.51
C GLY A 139 13.32 6.29 -16.57
N PRO A 140 14.06 5.17 -16.66
CA PRO A 140 13.71 3.92 -15.96
C PRO A 140 14.13 3.87 -14.48
N GLN A 141 15.01 4.77 -14.01
CA GLN A 141 15.66 4.67 -12.70
C GLN A 141 14.96 5.45 -11.58
N GLY A 142 13.90 6.21 -11.89
CA GLY A 142 13.30 7.15 -10.93
C GLY A 142 11.79 7.04 -10.72
N ILE A 143 11.06 6.34 -11.58
CA ILE A 143 9.59 6.38 -11.61
C ILE A 143 9.00 5.05 -12.09
N SER A 144 7.91 4.60 -11.47
CA SER A 144 7.15 3.41 -11.90
C SER A 144 6.56 3.64 -13.30
N ARG A 145 6.84 2.72 -14.22
CA ARG A 145 6.30 2.70 -15.59
C ARG A 145 5.28 1.59 -15.69
N ILE A 146 4.02 1.97 -15.86
CA ILE A 146 2.89 1.05 -15.82
C ILE A 146 2.12 1.18 -17.13
N ALA A 147 1.84 0.06 -17.78
CA ALA A 147 0.94 0.00 -18.92
C ALA A 147 -0.27 -0.89 -18.61
N VAL A 148 -1.45 -0.38 -18.94
CA VAL A 148 -2.73 -1.10 -18.82
C VAL A 148 -3.23 -1.40 -20.23
N VAL A 149 -3.21 -2.68 -20.59
CA VAL A 149 -3.70 -3.19 -21.87
C VAL A 149 -5.15 -3.60 -21.72
N LEU A 150 -6.02 -3.06 -22.56
CA LEU A 150 -7.43 -3.41 -22.63
C LEU A 150 -7.71 -4.03 -24.00
N THR A 151 -8.33 -5.20 -24.02
CA THR A 151 -8.67 -5.94 -25.25
C THR A 151 -9.91 -6.80 -25.04
N ASP A 152 -10.63 -7.11 -26.12
CA ASP A 152 -11.81 -7.97 -26.09
C ASP A 152 -11.68 -9.24 -26.92
N GLY A 153 -10.53 -9.48 -27.52
CA GLY A 153 -10.34 -10.61 -28.40
C GLY A 153 -8.91 -11.12 -28.41
N LYS A 154 -8.72 -12.20 -29.16
CA LYS A 154 -7.41 -12.78 -29.41
C LYS A 154 -6.61 -11.92 -30.38
N SER A 155 -5.35 -11.69 -30.04
CA SER A 155 -4.43 -11.00 -30.92
C SER A 155 -4.11 -11.80 -32.19
N GLN A 156 -3.92 -11.08 -33.29
CA GLN A 156 -3.50 -11.62 -34.57
C GLN A 156 -1.96 -11.56 -34.77
N ASP A 157 -1.20 -11.15 -33.74
CA ASP A 157 0.26 -11.12 -33.75
C ASP A 157 0.89 -11.68 -32.45
N GLU A 158 2.23 -11.78 -32.42
CA GLU A 158 2.96 -12.43 -31.31
C GLU A 158 3.01 -11.50 -30.08
N VAL A 159 2.17 -11.78 -29.07
CA VAL A 159 2.03 -10.95 -27.86
C VAL A 159 3.12 -11.21 -26.82
N LEU A 160 3.39 -12.48 -26.51
CA LEU A 160 4.29 -12.88 -25.41
C LEU A 160 5.66 -12.21 -25.52
N LYS A 161 6.28 -12.26 -26.70
CA LYS A 161 7.62 -11.70 -26.93
C LYS A 161 7.67 -10.19 -26.76
N ALA A 162 6.63 -9.47 -27.19
CA ALA A 162 6.53 -8.03 -27.01
C ALA A 162 6.38 -7.68 -25.52
N ALA A 163 5.53 -8.41 -24.81
CA ALA A 163 5.29 -8.22 -23.38
C ALA A 163 6.53 -8.56 -22.53
N GLU A 164 7.26 -9.64 -22.85
CA GLU A 164 8.54 -9.97 -22.21
C GLU A 164 9.58 -8.87 -22.40
N ALA A 165 9.68 -8.30 -23.61
CA ALA A 165 10.59 -7.21 -23.89
C ALA A 165 10.24 -5.94 -23.08
N ALA A 166 8.95 -5.62 -22.95
CA ALA A 166 8.46 -4.51 -22.13
C ALA A 166 8.78 -4.74 -20.64
N ARG A 167 8.50 -5.92 -20.11
CA ARG A 167 8.82 -6.29 -18.71
C ARG A 167 10.32 -6.25 -18.44
N LYS A 168 11.15 -6.73 -19.37
CA LYS A 168 12.62 -6.64 -19.27
C LYS A 168 13.11 -5.19 -19.26
N LYS A 169 12.40 -4.29 -19.93
CA LYS A 169 12.65 -2.85 -19.86
C LYS A 169 12.08 -2.21 -18.60
N GLY A 170 11.49 -2.94 -17.66
CA GLY A 170 10.97 -2.45 -16.38
C GLY A 170 9.58 -1.81 -16.48
N VAL A 171 8.79 -2.15 -17.51
CA VAL A 171 7.38 -1.78 -17.60
C VAL A 171 6.54 -2.82 -16.86
N ILE A 172 5.64 -2.38 -15.99
CA ILE A 172 4.66 -3.21 -15.30
C ILE A 172 3.41 -3.27 -16.18
N LEU A 173 3.03 -4.46 -16.62
CA LEU A 173 1.89 -4.69 -17.50
C LEU A 173 0.70 -5.24 -16.73
N PHE A 174 -0.43 -4.54 -16.85
CA PHE A 174 -1.76 -4.99 -16.50
C PHE A 174 -2.50 -5.39 -17.77
N ALA A 175 -3.26 -6.48 -17.74
CA ALA A 175 -4.11 -6.93 -18.83
C ALA A 175 -5.57 -7.00 -18.37
N ILE A 176 -6.46 -6.36 -19.13
CA ILE A 176 -7.90 -6.35 -18.91
C ILE A 176 -8.55 -6.97 -20.14
N GLY A 177 -9.12 -8.17 -19.98
CA GLY A 177 -9.95 -8.80 -20.96
C GLY A 177 -11.42 -8.42 -20.78
N VAL A 178 -12.11 -8.10 -21.87
CA VAL A 178 -13.55 -7.80 -21.88
C VAL A 178 -14.28 -8.83 -22.74
N GLY A 179 -15.34 -9.44 -22.21
CA GLY A 179 -16.14 -10.41 -22.97
C GLY A 179 -15.54 -11.80 -23.04
N SER A 180 -16.30 -12.72 -23.66
CA SER A 180 -15.97 -14.14 -23.75
C SER A 180 -14.91 -14.49 -24.79
N GLU A 181 -14.62 -13.59 -25.72
CA GLU A 181 -13.68 -13.83 -26.82
C GLU A 181 -12.20 -13.66 -26.38
N THR A 182 -11.97 -13.22 -25.14
CA THR A 182 -10.63 -13.11 -24.56
C THR A 182 -10.11 -14.46 -24.04
N GLU A 183 -8.89 -14.82 -24.43
CA GLU A 183 -8.22 -16.02 -23.93
C GLU A 183 -7.39 -15.66 -22.69
N GLU A 184 -7.75 -16.23 -21.53
CA GLU A 184 -7.02 -16.04 -20.26
C GLU A 184 -5.51 -16.32 -20.38
N ALA A 185 -5.11 -17.26 -21.24
CA ALA A 185 -3.70 -17.54 -21.51
C ALA A 185 -2.98 -16.35 -22.16
N GLU A 186 -3.62 -15.66 -23.11
CA GLU A 186 -3.04 -14.50 -23.77
C GLU A 186 -2.94 -13.30 -22.82
N LEU A 187 -3.96 -13.07 -21.99
CA LEU A 187 -3.89 -12.05 -20.93
C LEU A 187 -2.72 -12.29 -19.97
N ARG A 188 -2.44 -13.55 -19.64
CA ARG A 188 -1.29 -13.95 -18.81
C ARG A 188 0.05 -13.77 -19.53
N ASP A 189 0.09 -13.93 -20.84
CA ASP A 189 1.29 -13.63 -21.63
C ASP A 189 1.61 -12.13 -21.64
N ILE A 190 0.58 -11.28 -21.63
CA ILE A 190 0.68 -9.82 -21.51
C ILE A 190 1.14 -9.40 -20.12
N ALA A 191 0.43 -9.85 -19.09
CA ALA A 191 0.53 -9.23 -17.77
C ALA A 191 1.82 -9.61 -17.00
N ASN A 192 2.09 -8.86 -15.93
CA ASN A 192 3.09 -9.24 -14.93
C ASN A 192 2.61 -10.42 -14.06
N ARG A 193 3.52 -11.00 -13.28
CA ARG A 193 3.20 -12.01 -12.25
C ARG A 193 3.23 -11.37 -10.85
N PRO A 194 2.37 -11.81 -9.92
CA PRO A 194 1.40 -12.91 -10.06
C PRO A 194 0.13 -12.52 -10.84
N PHE A 195 -0.42 -13.45 -11.63
CA PHE A 195 -1.57 -13.15 -12.51
C PHE A 195 -2.82 -12.70 -11.74
N SER A 196 -2.98 -13.14 -10.49
CA SER A 196 -4.06 -12.68 -9.59
C SER A 196 -4.04 -11.17 -9.31
N THR A 197 -2.93 -10.48 -9.61
CA THR A 197 -2.76 -9.05 -9.38
C THR A 197 -2.84 -8.24 -10.67
N TYR A 198 -2.40 -8.80 -11.79
CA TYR A 198 -2.20 -8.05 -13.03
C TYR A 198 -3.13 -8.46 -14.18
N VAL A 199 -3.90 -9.54 -14.04
CA VAL A 199 -4.90 -9.98 -15.00
C VAL A 199 -6.29 -9.73 -14.44
N PHE A 200 -7.13 -9.07 -15.24
CA PHE A 200 -8.53 -8.80 -14.94
C PHE A 200 -9.39 -9.23 -16.12
N SER A 201 -10.54 -9.82 -15.83
CA SER A 201 -11.50 -10.22 -16.86
C SER A 201 -12.88 -9.73 -16.44
N VAL A 202 -13.60 -9.09 -17.37
CA VAL A 202 -14.97 -8.61 -17.15
C VAL A 202 -15.90 -9.14 -18.22
N GLU A 203 -17.15 -9.38 -17.84
CA GLU A 203 -18.15 -10.00 -18.72
C GLU A 203 -18.50 -9.15 -19.94
N ASP A 204 -18.52 -7.82 -19.79
CA ASP A 204 -18.81 -6.88 -20.87
C ASP A 204 -18.23 -5.48 -20.58
N TYR A 205 -18.35 -4.58 -21.56
CA TYR A 205 -17.88 -3.21 -21.45
C TYR A 205 -18.64 -2.35 -20.43
N LYS A 206 -19.83 -2.74 -20.00
CA LYS A 206 -20.55 -2.03 -18.93
C LYS A 206 -19.96 -2.41 -17.57
N ALA A 207 -19.58 -3.67 -17.41
CA ALA A 207 -18.98 -4.23 -16.21
C ALA A 207 -17.55 -3.71 -15.95
N ILE A 208 -16.87 -3.14 -16.94
CA ILE A 208 -15.53 -2.56 -16.76
C ILE A 208 -15.49 -1.45 -15.69
N SER A 209 -16.60 -0.75 -15.49
CA SER A 209 -16.74 0.24 -14.41
C SER A 209 -16.58 -0.36 -13.01
N LYS A 210 -16.91 -1.64 -12.82
CA LYS A 210 -16.84 -2.34 -11.52
C LYS A 210 -15.41 -2.54 -11.04
N ILE A 211 -14.44 -2.64 -11.96
CA ILE A 211 -13.04 -2.93 -11.63
C ILE A 211 -12.19 -1.66 -11.44
N ILE A 212 -12.76 -0.46 -11.64
CA ILE A 212 -12.03 0.82 -11.49
C ILE A 212 -11.34 0.92 -10.13
N GLN A 213 -12.07 0.63 -9.05
CA GLN A 213 -11.55 0.77 -7.69
C GLN A 213 -10.42 -0.22 -7.41
N VAL A 214 -10.58 -1.46 -7.87
CA VAL A 214 -9.57 -2.52 -7.70
C VAL A 214 -8.31 -2.19 -8.50
N ILE A 215 -8.44 -1.78 -9.76
CA ILE A 215 -7.28 -1.40 -10.58
C ILE A 215 -6.60 -0.16 -9.99
N ARG A 216 -7.36 0.85 -9.57
CA ARG A 216 -6.82 2.02 -8.87
C ARG A 216 -5.96 1.59 -7.69
N GLN A 217 -6.47 0.70 -6.83
CA GLN A 217 -5.73 0.15 -5.70
C GLN A 217 -4.45 -0.56 -6.14
N LYS A 218 -4.50 -1.40 -7.18
CA LYS A 218 -3.29 -2.10 -7.68
C LYS A 218 -2.26 -1.15 -8.29
N LEU A 219 -2.69 -0.10 -9.00
CA LEU A 219 -1.81 0.97 -9.47
C LEU A 219 -1.17 1.72 -8.29
N CYS A 220 -1.92 1.95 -7.21
CA CYS A 220 -1.39 2.53 -5.98
C CYS A 220 -0.30 1.64 -5.37
N GLU A 221 -0.55 0.33 -5.24
CA GLU A 221 0.42 -0.63 -4.72
C GLU A 221 1.74 -0.66 -5.53
N GLU A 222 1.71 -0.39 -6.84
CA GLU A 222 2.92 -0.24 -7.68
C GLU A 222 3.69 1.06 -7.50
N THR A 223 3.03 2.10 -6.98
CA THR A 223 3.61 3.44 -6.89
C THR A 223 4.09 3.78 -5.48
N VAL A 224 3.38 3.34 -4.44
CA VAL A 224 3.71 3.69 -3.04
C VAL A 224 4.29 2.54 -2.22
N CYS A 225 4.28 1.30 -2.73
CA CYS A 225 4.76 0.12 -2.01
C CYS A 225 5.90 -0.61 -2.73
N PRO A 226 7.13 -0.06 -2.72
CA PRO A 226 8.27 -0.67 -3.39
C PRO A 226 8.82 -1.91 -2.66
N ALA A 227 8.56 -2.03 -1.35
CA ALA A 227 9.11 -3.09 -0.51
C ALA A 227 8.31 -4.40 -0.64
N ARG A 228 9.04 -5.52 -0.66
CA ARG A 228 8.50 -6.88 -0.65
C ARG A 228 8.79 -7.56 0.69
N ILE A 229 7.77 -8.15 1.27
CA ILE A 229 7.82 -9.01 2.44
C ILE A 229 7.77 -10.46 1.97
N SER A 230 8.78 -11.25 2.29
CA SER A 230 8.74 -12.70 2.06
C SER A 230 7.82 -13.36 3.09
N VAL A 231 6.69 -13.91 2.66
CA VAL A 231 5.73 -14.65 3.49
C VAL A 231 5.49 -16.02 2.86
N ASP A 232 5.92 -17.10 3.53
CA ASP A 232 5.62 -18.49 3.15
C ASP A 232 5.66 -18.78 1.64
N SER A 233 6.81 -18.49 1.00
CA SER A 233 7.09 -18.63 -0.45
C SER A 233 6.41 -17.66 -1.41
N ARG A 234 5.70 -16.63 -0.92
CA ARG A 234 5.16 -15.51 -1.70
C ARG A 234 5.87 -14.20 -1.35
N ASP A 235 6.06 -13.36 -2.35
CA ASP A 235 6.48 -11.97 -2.19
C ASP A 235 5.22 -11.11 -2.09
N GLU A 236 4.86 -10.69 -0.89
CA GLU A 236 3.75 -9.75 -0.67
C GLU A 236 4.30 -8.32 -0.62
N LYS A 237 3.55 -7.34 -1.12
CA LYS A 237 3.96 -5.94 -1.02
C LYS A 237 3.61 -5.36 0.34
N GLY A 238 4.60 -4.73 0.97
CA GLY A 238 4.39 -4.16 2.29
C GLY A 238 5.68 -3.81 3.02
N PHE A 239 5.52 -3.43 4.27
CA PHE A 239 6.59 -2.99 5.16
C PHE A 239 6.71 -3.96 6.35
N ASP A 240 7.83 -4.68 6.46
CA ASP A 240 8.20 -5.38 7.69
C ASP A 240 8.95 -4.42 8.61
N ILE A 241 8.21 -3.82 9.54
CA ILE A 241 8.68 -2.69 10.34
C ILE A 241 9.80 -3.14 11.30
N LEU A 242 9.70 -4.34 11.86
CA LEU A 242 10.71 -4.89 12.78
C LEU A 242 12.02 -5.16 12.06
N LEU A 243 11.95 -5.68 10.83
CA LEU A 243 13.12 -5.89 9.98
C LEU A 243 13.80 -4.56 9.64
N HIS A 244 13.02 -3.57 9.20
CA HIS A 244 13.55 -2.25 8.82
C HIS A 244 14.25 -1.53 9.98
N LEU A 245 13.67 -1.59 11.18
CA LEU A 245 14.28 -1.01 12.38
C LEU A 245 15.47 -1.82 12.92
N ASN A 246 15.79 -2.94 12.29
CA ASN A 246 16.83 -3.88 12.69
C ASN A 246 16.65 -4.34 14.15
N LEU A 247 15.40 -4.65 14.52
CA LEU A 247 15.03 -4.96 15.90
C LEU A 247 15.87 -6.08 16.50
N ALA A 248 16.29 -7.05 15.68
CA ALA A 248 17.15 -8.16 16.09
C ALA A 248 18.52 -7.75 16.66
N LYS A 249 18.98 -6.52 16.39
CA LYS A 249 20.20 -5.95 16.97
C LYS A 249 19.93 -5.01 18.15
N LYS A 250 18.69 -4.55 18.30
CA LYS A 250 18.29 -3.57 19.32
C LYS A 250 17.71 -4.25 20.57
N ALA A 251 16.87 -5.26 20.39
CA ALA A 251 16.12 -5.90 21.47
C ALA A 251 16.58 -7.34 21.77
N ARG A 252 16.29 -7.83 22.98
CA ARG A 252 16.64 -9.19 23.40
C ARG A 252 15.72 -10.20 22.70
N LYS A 253 16.28 -11.27 22.13
CA LYS A 253 15.49 -12.38 21.59
C LYS A 253 14.84 -13.17 22.72
N THR A 254 13.57 -13.51 22.55
CA THR A 254 12.77 -14.31 23.49
C THR A 254 11.90 -15.32 22.73
N GLN A 255 11.22 -16.19 23.48
CA GLN A 255 10.23 -17.14 22.97
C GLN A 255 8.95 -16.40 22.58
N GLY A 256 8.46 -16.63 21.36
CA GLY A 256 7.21 -16.04 20.89
C GLY A 256 5.95 -16.78 21.34
N ALA A 257 4.86 -16.58 20.61
CA ALA A 257 3.52 -17.08 20.95
C ALA A 257 3.41 -18.61 21.00
N TYR A 258 4.15 -19.32 20.15
CA TYR A 258 4.19 -20.78 20.10
C TYR A 258 5.64 -21.28 20.24
N TYR A 259 5.83 -22.51 20.72
CA TYR A 259 7.16 -23.09 20.93
C TYR A 259 8.03 -23.06 19.66
N GLY A 260 9.26 -22.59 19.77
CA GLY A 260 10.18 -22.42 18.64
C GLY A 260 9.95 -21.15 17.79
N SER A 261 8.86 -20.40 17.99
CA SER A 261 8.71 -19.07 17.36
C SER A 261 9.62 -18.04 18.03
N ARG A 262 10.11 -17.08 17.23
CA ARG A 262 11.02 -16.03 17.70
C ARG A 262 10.25 -14.75 17.95
N ALA A 263 10.43 -14.16 19.13
CA ALA A 263 9.98 -12.83 19.46
C ALA A 263 11.14 -11.98 20.01
N TYR A 264 10.85 -10.70 20.24
CA TYR A 264 11.78 -9.75 20.82
C TYR A 264 11.15 -9.10 22.03
N GLU A 265 11.91 -9.08 23.12
CA GLU A 265 11.56 -8.37 24.34
C GLU A 265 12.17 -6.97 24.28
N VAL A 266 11.28 -5.99 24.26
CA VAL A 266 11.57 -4.57 24.21
C VAL A 266 11.52 -4.02 25.63
N THR A 267 12.49 -3.17 25.94
CA THR A 267 12.64 -2.50 27.22
C THR A 267 12.60 -0.99 27.03
N SER A 268 12.50 -0.25 28.13
CA SER A 268 12.49 1.22 28.10
C SER A 268 13.78 1.87 27.58
N ARG A 269 14.86 1.08 27.43
CA ARG A 269 16.15 1.53 26.88
C ARG A 269 16.23 1.39 25.37
N ASP A 270 15.34 0.63 24.75
CA ASP A 270 15.39 0.34 23.33
C ASP A 270 14.76 1.49 22.54
N ASP A 271 15.55 2.17 21.71
CA ASP A 271 15.04 3.21 20.82
C ASP A 271 14.59 2.61 19.49
N LEU A 272 13.28 2.43 19.39
CA LEU A 272 12.59 1.94 18.20
C LEU A 272 12.02 3.08 17.36
N SER A 273 12.84 4.12 17.16
CA SER A 273 12.53 5.27 16.31
C SER A 273 13.29 5.21 14.99
N ALA A 274 12.68 5.69 13.90
CA ALA A 274 13.34 5.93 12.62
C ALA A 274 12.71 7.13 11.90
N THR A 275 13.42 7.71 10.94
CA THR A 275 12.85 8.73 10.05
C THR A 275 11.77 8.11 9.19
N THR A 276 10.58 8.73 9.11
CA THR A 276 9.42 8.19 8.40
C THR A 276 9.75 7.86 6.94
N ARG A 277 10.43 8.76 6.23
CA ARG A 277 10.89 8.55 4.84
C ARG A 277 11.71 7.27 4.62
N THR A 278 12.44 6.79 5.63
CA THR A 278 13.26 5.59 5.44
C THR A 278 12.40 4.34 5.34
N LEU A 279 11.28 4.31 6.09
CA LEU A 279 10.35 3.19 6.13
C LEU A 279 9.25 3.35 5.08
N PHE A 280 8.73 4.57 4.92
CA PHE A 280 7.65 4.94 4.00
C PHE A 280 8.12 6.09 3.09
N PRO A 281 8.99 5.83 2.10
CA PRO A 281 9.56 6.88 1.25
C PRO A 281 8.50 7.67 0.47
N ASP A 282 7.42 6.99 0.07
CA ASP A 282 6.32 7.56 -0.70
C ASP A 282 5.01 7.64 0.11
N GLY A 283 5.02 7.17 1.36
CA GLY A 283 3.85 7.12 2.25
C GLY A 283 3.21 5.75 2.32
N LEU A 284 1.89 5.74 2.54
CA LEU A 284 1.07 4.53 2.62
C LEU A 284 0.02 4.53 1.49
N PRO A 285 -0.40 3.35 1.01
CA PRO A 285 -1.53 3.24 0.09
C PRO A 285 -2.84 3.66 0.79
N PRO A 286 -3.88 4.00 0.01
CA PRO A 286 -5.17 4.40 0.58
C PRO A 286 -5.83 3.28 1.40
N SER A 287 -5.68 2.03 0.96
CA SER A 287 -6.12 0.84 1.69
C SER A 287 -4.94 -0.09 1.98
N TYR A 288 -4.90 -0.68 3.17
CA TYR A 288 -3.84 -1.58 3.63
C TYR A 288 -4.29 -2.41 4.84
N VAL A 289 -3.46 -3.39 5.23
CA VAL A 289 -3.64 -4.21 6.42
C VAL A 289 -2.49 -4.00 7.38
N PHE A 290 -2.76 -3.47 8.56
CA PHE A 290 -1.79 -3.40 9.66
C PHE A 290 -1.92 -4.65 10.52
N VAL A 291 -0.81 -5.32 10.83
CA VAL A 291 -0.79 -6.55 11.64
C VAL A 291 0.30 -6.47 12.69
N ALA A 292 -0.06 -6.76 13.94
CA ALA A 292 0.87 -6.86 15.05
C ALA A 292 0.61 -8.11 15.89
N THR A 293 1.65 -8.85 16.22
CA THR A 293 1.58 -9.97 17.16
C THR A 293 2.44 -9.64 18.37
N LEU A 294 1.83 -9.45 19.54
CA LEU A 294 2.47 -8.90 20.72
C LEU A 294 1.93 -9.49 22.03
N ARG A 295 2.69 -9.26 23.10
CA ARG A 295 2.32 -9.54 24.50
C ARG A 295 2.89 -8.45 25.41
N TYR A 296 2.14 -8.02 26.40
CA TYR A 296 2.58 -7.06 27.41
C TYR A 296 1.97 -7.42 28.76
N LYS A 297 2.63 -7.05 29.86
CA LYS A 297 2.27 -7.49 31.22
C LYS A 297 2.42 -6.39 32.25
N GLY A 298 1.80 -6.58 33.41
CA GLY A 298 1.98 -5.70 34.56
C GLY A 298 1.43 -4.30 34.32
N SER A 299 2.16 -3.28 34.75
CA SER A 299 1.67 -1.88 34.71
C SER A 299 1.34 -1.38 33.30
N VAL A 300 1.96 -1.95 32.26
CA VAL A 300 1.68 -1.58 30.86
C VAL A 300 0.27 -1.95 30.43
N ALA A 301 -0.27 -3.07 30.97
CA ALA A 301 -1.60 -3.55 30.61
C ALA A 301 -2.74 -2.64 31.10
N ILE A 302 -2.43 -1.65 31.94
CA ILE A 302 -3.37 -0.65 32.46
C ILE A 302 -2.96 0.79 32.11
N GLU A 303 -2.03 0.98 31.17
CA GLU A 303 -1.59 2.30 30.72
C GLU A 303 -2.04 2.56 29.26
N GLU A 304 -1.93 3.83 28.85
CA GLU A 304 -2.18 4.28 27.49
C GLU A 304 -0.86 4.47 26.73
N TRP A 305 -0.71 3.77 25.60
CA TRP A 305 0.52 3.80 24.81
C TRP A 305 0.31 3.49 23.34
N ASP A 306 1.16 4.08 22.51
CA ASP A 306 1.19 3.89 21.06
C ASP A 306 2.02 2.65 20.72
N LEU A 307 1.36 1.60 20.22
CA LEU A 307 2.03 0.44 19.65
C LEU A 307 2.87 0.87 18.43
N TRP A 308 2.29 1.69 17.57
CA TRP A 308 2.96 2.31 16.44
C TRP A 308 2.43 3.73 16.26
N ARG A 309 3.33 4.68 15.97
CA ARG A 309 2.93 6.05 15.63
C ARG A 309 3.82 6.68 14.57
N VAL A 310 3.25 7.64 13.86
CA VAL A 310 3.93 8.54 12.93
C VAL A 310 3.66 9.97 13.37
N GLN A 311 4.72 10.75 13.49
CA GLN A 311 4.66 12.16 13.88
C GLN A 311 5.38 13.01 12.85
N THR A 312 4.98 14.28 12.74
CA THR A 312 5.75 15.28 11.98
C THR A 312 7.09 15.56 12.70
N ARG A 313 7.97 16.34 12.05
CA ARG A 313 9.23 16.77 12.64
C ARG A 313 9.05 17.51 13.98
N ASP A 314 7.96 18.26 14.10
CA ASP A 314 7.60 19.02 15.31
C ASP A 314 6.86 18.19 16.37
N GLY A 315 6.72 16.87 16.15
CA GLY A 315 6.07 15.96 17.09
C GLY A 315 4.53 15.97 17.02
N LYS A 316 3.93 16.63 16.03
CA LYS A 316 2.46 16.56 15.84
C LYS A 316 2.08 15.15 15.37
N PRO A 317 1.03 14.54 15.95
CA PRO A 317 0.58 13.21 15.53
C PRO A 317 0.03 13.26 14.10
N GLN A 318 0.28 12.19 13.36
CA GLN A 318 -0.27 11.97 12.02
C GLN A 318 -1.04 10.66 11.97
N MET A 319 -0.44 9.60 12.53
CA MET A 319 -1.04 8.29 12.62
C MET A 319 -0.65 7.62 13.93
N ALA A 320 -1.53 6.80 14.49
CA ALA A 320 -1.22 5.97 15.65
C ALA A 320 -2.14 4.74 15.72
N VAL A 321 -1.59 3.64 16.23
CA VAL A 321 -2.37 2.54 16.82
C VAL A 321 -2.07 2.58 18.31
N THR A 322 -3.05 3.01 19.09
CA THR A 322 -2.91 3.25 20.53
C THR A 322 -3.71 2.20 21.30
N LEU A 323 -3.07 1.60 22.32
CA LEU A 323 -3.68 0.66 23.24
C LEU A 323 -3.90 1.37 24.58
N ASN A 324 -5.13 1.35 25.08
CA ASN A 324 -5.49 1.94 26.35
C ASN A 324 -6.08 0.87 27.27
N GLY A 325 -5.28 0.41 28.23
CA GLY A 325 -5.67 -0.62 29.17
C GLY A 325 -6.59 -0.16 30.31
N MET A 326 -6.69 1.15 30.56
CA MET A 326 -7.65 1.65 31.57
C MET A 326 -9.07 1.54 31.05
N ASP A 327 -9.27 1.90 29.78
CA ASP A 327 -10.59 1.90 29.15
C ASP A 327 -10.86 0.63 28.35
N ASN A 328 -9.88 -0.27 28.23
CA ASN A 328 -9.89 -1.45 27.37
C ASN A 328 -10.24 -1.11 25.92
N THR A 329 -9.52 -0.15 25.34
CA THR A 329 -9.77 0.33 23.98
C THR A 329 -8.55 0.24 23.09
N VAL A 330 -8.82 0.06 21.79
CA VAL A 330 -7.86 0.23 20.71
C VAL A 330 -8.28 1.49 19.95
N MET A 331 -7.36 2.42 19.75
CA MET A 331 -7.62 3.64 19.00
C MET A 331 -6.78 3.63 17.72
N PHE A 332 -7.41 3.97 16.60
CA PHE A 332 -6.73 4.18 15.33
C PHE A 332 -6.85 5.65 14.94
N THR A 333 -5.70 6.33 14.92
CA THR A 333 -5.58 7.72 14.45
C THR A 333 -4.98 7.73 13.06
N THR A 334 -5.56 8.53 12.17
CA THR A 334 -5.05 8.77 10.82
C THR A 334 -5.23 10.23 10.42
N THR A 335 -4.55 10.67 9.37
CA THR A 335 -4.63 12.03 8.85
C THR A 335 -5.98 12.28 8.16
N SER A 336 -6.53 13.49 8.30
CA SER A 336 -7.81 13.89 7.69
C SER A 336 -7.78 15.35 7.24
N GLU A 337 -8.81 15.77 6.50
CA GLU A 337 -9.03 17.18 6.14
C GLU A 337 -9.64 18.01 7.28
N ALA A 338 -9.90 17.40 8.44
CA ALA A 338 -10.42 18.10 9.60
C ALA A 338 -9.45 19.21 10.06
N PRO A 339 -9.91 20.26 10.77
CA PRO A 339 -9.05 21.33 11.27
C PRO A 339 -7.90 20.87 12.16
N SER A 340 -8.06 19.73 12.86
CA SER A 340 -7.02 19.06 13.65
C SER A 340 -5.92 18.41 12.79
N GLY A 341 -6.17 18.22 11.49
CA GLY A 341 -5.33 17.46 10.55
C GLY A 341 -5.37 15.95 10.73
N THR A 342 -6.13 15.45 11.72
CA THR A 342 -6.24 14.03 12.07
C THR A 342 -7.66 13.70 12.54
N GLN A 343 -8.02 12.43 12.38
CA GLN A 343 -9.23 11.81 12.93
C GLN A 343 -8.83 10.56 13.72
N THR A 344 -9.68 10.16 14.67
CA THR A 344 -9.46 8.97 15.50
C THR A 344 -10.76 8.22 15.66
N VAL A 345 -10.70 6.90 15.47
CA VAL A 345 -11.77 5.98 15.84
C VAL A 345 -11.33 5.10 17.00
N THR A 346 -12.29 4.66 17.81
CA THR A 346 -12.04 3.92 19.06
C THR A 346 -12.89 2.66 19.10
N PHE A 347 -12.22 1.52 19.24
CA PHE A 347 -12.84 0.21 19.39
C PHE A 347 -12.79 -0.24 20.85
N SER A 348 -13.89 -0.78 21.37
CA SER A 348 -13.92 -1.38 22.70
C SER A 348 -13.49 -2.85 22.63
N GLN A 349 -12.43 -3.23 23.34
CA GLN A 349 -11.90 -4.59 23.31
C GLN A 349 -11.19 -4.98 24.61
N GLN A 350 -11.78 -5.91 25.37
CA GLN A 350 -11.24 -6.37 26.66
C GLN A 350 -10.19 -7.47 26.53
N THR A 351 -10.28 -8.30 25.49
CA THR A 351 -9.47 -9.54 25.41
C THR A 351 -7.99 -9.28 25.21
N LEU A 352 -7.61 -8.16 24.59
CA LEU A 352 -6.22 -7.77 24.34
C LEU A 352 -5.41 -7.47 25.62
N PHE A 353 -6.08 -7.24 26.75
CA PHE A 353 -5.46 -6.76 27.99
C PHE A 353 -5.31 -7.86 29.05
N ASP A 354 -5.27 -9.13 28.64
CA ASP A 354 -5.23 -10.29 29.54
C ASP A 354 -3.81 -10.86 29.84
N GLU A 355 -2.77 -10.12 29.43
CA GLU A 355 -1.35 -10.46 29.54
C GLU A 355 -0.86 -11.63 28.66
N LYS A 356 -1.68 -12.17 27.76
CA LYS A 356 -1.30 -13.22 26.81
C LYS A 356 -0.85 -12.66 25.47
N TRP A 357 -0.45 -13.56 24.58
CA TRP A 357 -0.13 -13.25 23.20
C TRP A 357 -1.41 -13.06 22.41
N HIS A 358 -1.47 -11.97 21.65
CA HIS A 358 -2.56 -11.69 20.72
C HIS A 358 -2.03 -11.22 19.38
N GLN A 359 -2.80 -11.48 18.33
CA GLN A 359 -2.67 -10.79 17.06
C GLN A 359 -3.73 -9.70 16.97
N LEU A 360 -3.30 -8.46 16.79
CA LEU A 360 -4.12 -7.32 16.42
C LEU A 360 -3.97 -7.07 14.93
N ARG A 361 -5.09 -6.95 14.22
CA ARG A 361 -5.11 -6.62 12.80
C ARG A 361 -6.13 -5.52 12.51
N LEU A 362 -5.73 -4.53 11.73
CA LEU A 362 -6.60 -3.47 11.22
C LEU A 362 -6.64 -3.55 9.70
N LEU A 363 -7.83 -3.77 9.13
CA LEU A 363 -8.08 -3.53 7.71
C LEU A 363 -8.49 -2.06 7.57
N VAL A 364 -7.66 -1.26 6.91
CA VAL A 364 -7.93 0.17 6.68
C VAL A 364 -8.31 0.35 5.22
N THR A 365 -9.43 1.02 4.97
CA THR A 365 -9.90 1.44 3.64
C THR A 365 -10.00 2.96 3.56
N GLU A 366 -10.45 3.49 2.43
CA GLU A 366 -10.73 4.93 2.29
C GLU A 366 -11.96 5.39 3.09
N GLU A 367 -12.85 4.47 3.48
CA GLU A 367 -14.17 4.80 4.05
C GLU A 367 -14.37 4.24 5.45
N ASP A 368 -13.56 3.26 5.87
CA ASP A 368 -13.68 2.60 7.15
C ASP A 368 -12.39 1.93 7.62
N VAL A 369 -12.41 1.47 8.86
CA VAL A 369 -11.42 0.58 9.43
C VAL A 369 -12.11 -0.53 10.24
N THR A 370 -11.68 -1.76 10.01
CA THR A 370 -12.17 -2.95 10.71
C THR A 370 -11.09 -3.49 11.63
N LEU A 371 -11.42 -3.67 12.91
CA LEU A 371 -10.55 -4.30 13.90
C LEU A 371 -10.79 -5.81 13.94
N TYR A 372 -9.70 -6.57 13.87
CA TYR A 372 -9.64 -8.00 14.14
C TYR A 372 -8.72 -8.27 15.33
N VAL A 373 -9.14 -9.17 16.22
CA VAL A 373 -8.31 -9.69 17.30
C VAL A 373 -8.35 -11.21 17.25
N ASP A 374 -7.19 -11.84 17.10
CA ASP A 374 -7.07 -13.30 17.03
C ASP A 374 -7.98 -13.94 15.96
N ASP A 375 -7.97 -13.36 14.76
CA ASP A 375 -8.85 -13.70 13.61
C ASP A 375 -10.36 -13.45 13.80
N LEU A 376 -10.79 -12.89 14.94
CA LEU A 376 -12.17 -12.49 15.15
C LEU A 376 -12.38 -11.04 14.74
N GLU A 377 -13.32 -10.81 13.82
CA GLU A 377 -13.80 -9.46 13.50
C GLU A 377 -14.55 -8.89 14.70
N ILE A 378 -14.13 -7.71 15.14
CA ILE A 378 -14.69 -7.05 16.32
C ILE A 378 -15.74 -6.03 15.91
N GLU A 379 -15.33 -5.05 15.10
CA GLU A 379 -16.18 -3.94 14.69
C GLU A 379 -15.56 -3.23 13.47
N THR A 380 -16.42 -2.65 12.63
CA THR A 380 -16.04 -1.77 11.52
C THR A 380 -16.55 -0.35 11.82
N LEU A 381 -15.65 0.62 11.78
CA LEU A 381 -15.94 2.03 12.05
C LEU A 381 -15.61 2.88 10.83
N SER A 382 -16.50 3.82 10.48
CA SER A 382 -16.31 4.71 9.33
C SER A 382 -15.16 5.71 9.54
N LEU A 383 -14.54 6.10 8.43
CA LEU A 383 -13.50 7.10 8.32
C LEU A 383 -13.88 8.13 7.25
N ASP A 384 -13.47 9.37 7.47
CA ASP A 384 -13.32 10.30 6.36
C ASP A 384 -12.10 9.88 5.52
N PRO A 385 -12.09 10.08 4.19
CA PRO A 385 -10.98 9.72 3.34
C PRO A 385 -9.62 10.25 3.84
N PRO A 386 -8.67 9.36 4.19
CA PRO A 386 -7.37 9.80 4.70
C PRO A 386 -6.57 10.54 3.63
N VAL A 387 -5.91 11.59 4.06
CA VAL A 387 -4.97 12.35 3.23
C VAL A 387 -3.55 11.84 3.45
N GLY A 388 -2.58 12.09 2.55
CA GLY A 388 -1.22 11.55 2.70
C GLY A 388 -0.50 12.03 3.98
N ILE A 389 0.43 11.24 4.50
CA ILE A 389 1.26 11.61 5.67
C ILE A 389 2.41 12.54 5.26
N PHE A 390 3.01 13.28 6.18
CA PHE A 390 4.31 13.92 6.02
C PHE A 390 5.45 12.94 6.34
N ILE A 391 6.40 12.82 5.42
CA ILE A 391 7.52 11.85 5.51
C ILE A 391 8.81 12.42 6.10
N ASN A 392 8.85 13.74 6.35
CA ASN A 392 9.98 14.44 6.98
C ASN A 392 10.07 14.23 8.51
N GLY A 393 9.09 13.54 9.11
CA GLY A 393 9.03 13.29 10.54
C GLY A 393 9.66 11.97 11.00
N LYS A 394 9.11 11.41 12.07
CA LYS A 394 9.57 10.15 12.68
C LYS A 394 8.45 9.14 12.80
N THR A 395 8.80 7.86 12.68
CA THR A 395 7.98 6.71 13.04
C THR A 395 8.58 6.04 14.27
N GLN A 396 7.73 5.62 15.21
CA GLN A 396 8.15 5.05 16.49
C GLN A 396 7.25 3.88 16.88
N ILE A 397 7.81 2.95 17.65
CA ILE A 397 7.10 1.77 18.17
C ILE A 397 7.12 1.82 19.70
N GLY A 398 5.99 1.44 20.31
CA GLY A 398 5.89 1.14 21.73
C GLY A 398 6.21 2.35 22.61
N LYS A 399 5.62 3.51 22.34
CA LYS A 399 5.86 4.74 23.09
C LYS A 399 4.67 5.06 23.97
N TYR A 400 4.91 5.52 25.19
CA TYR A 400 3.83 6.12 25.97
C TYR A 400 3.26 7.35 25.24
N VAL A 401 1.95 7.57 25.31
CA VAL A 401 1.31 8.70 24.60
C VAL A 401 1.88 10.03 25.09
N LYS A 402 2.07 10.16 26.41
CA LYS A 402 2.53 11.39 27.07
C LYS A 402 4.05 11.48 27.26
N LYS A 403 4.82 10.45 26.86
CA LYS A 403 6.27 10.37 27.12
C LYS A 403 7.01 9.72 25.94
N GLU A 404 8.21 10.20 25.61
CA GLU A 404 9.05 9.58 24.56
C GLU A 404 9.73 8.26 25.00
N THR A 405 9.52 7.83 26.24
CA THR A 405 10.05 6.58 26.77
C THR A 405 9.35 5.37 26.14
N THR A 406 10.14 4.37 25.78
CA THR A 406 9.62 3.09 25.25
C THR A 406 8.97 2.29 26.39
N VAL A 407 7.85 1.66 26.08
CA VAL A 407 7.10 0.76 26.95
C VAL A 407 7.77 -0.62 26.94
N PRO A 408 7.83 -1.35 28.07
CA PRO A 408 8.30 -2.73 28.06
C PRO A 408 7.21 -3.69 27.55
N PHE A 409 7.51 -4.46 26.50
CA PHE A 409 6.59 -5.43 25.90
C PHE A 409 7.36 -6.45 25.04
N GLU A 410 6.67 -7.49 24.58
CA GLU A 410 7.22 -8.49 23.66
C GLU A 410 6.49 -8.43 22.32
N ILE A 411 7.24 -8.50 21.23
CA ILE A 411 6.70 -8.43 19.87
C ILE A 411 7.29 -9.50 18.97
N GLN A 412 6.42 -10.17 18.22
CA GLN A 412 6.75 -11.20 17.26
C GLN A 412 6.60 -10.72 15.81
N LYS A 413 5.59 -9.88 15.53
CA LYS A 413 5.25 -9.42 14.18
C LYS A 413 4.79 -7.96 14.24
N LEU A 414 5.23 -7.14 13.28
CA LEU A 414 4.68 -5.81 13.00
C LEU A 414 4.84 -5.50 11.52
N ARG A 415 3.73 -5.53 10.79
CA ARG A 415 3.72 -5.41 9.33
C ARG A 415 2.60 -4.52 8.86
N ILE A 416 2.83 -3.88 7.72
CA ILE A 416 1.78 -3.27 6.91
C ILE A 416 1.82 -3.94 5.55
N TYR A 417 0.73 -4.59 5.17
CA TYR A 417 0.55 -5.15 3.83
C TYR A 417 -0.23 -4.15 2.98
N CYS A 418 0.25 -3.87 1.78
CA CYS A 418 -0.38 -2.87 0.91
C CYS A 418 -1.60 -3.41 0.15
N ASP A 419 -1.74 -4.73 0.05
CA ASP A 419 -2.91 -5.39 -0.52
C ASP A 419 -3.97 -5.60 0.57
N PRO A 420 -5.15 -4.93 0.52
CA PRO A 420 -6.23 -5.15 1.49
C PRO A 420 -6.74 -6.60 1.49
N GLU A 421 -6.62 -7.34 0.38
CA GLU A 421 -6.98 -8.76 0.32
C GLU A 421 -6.11 -9.64 1.22
N GLN A 422 -4.96 -9.12 1.67
CA GLN A 422 -4.14 -9.81 2.64
C GLN A 422 -4.87 -10.02 3.98
N ASN A 423 -5.93 -9.25 4.27
CA ASN A 423 -6.76 -9.46 5.46
C ASN A 423 -7.42 -10.85 5.45
N ASN A 424 -7.79 -11.35 4.27
CA ASN A 424 -8.40 -12.67 4.09
C ASN A 424 -7.38 -13.81 4.13
N ARG A 425 -6.08 -13.49 3.96
CA ARG A 425 -4.98 -14.47 3.90
C ARG A 425 -4.16 -14.52 5.18
N GLU A 426 -4.08 -13.42 5.91
CA GLU A 426 -3.44 -13.35 7.21
C GLU A 426 -4.28 -14.11 8.24
N THR A 427 -3.60 -14.93 9.03
CA THR A 427 -4.23 -15.71 10.09
C THR A 427 -3.51 -15.48 11.40
N ALA A 428 -4.20 -15.71 12.51
CA ALA A 428 -3.65 -15.74 13.87
C ALA A 428 -3.34 -17.16 14.35
N CYS A 429 -3.13 -18.12 13.43
CA CYS A 429 -2.78 -19.51 13.79
C CYS A 429 -1.46 -19.61 14.58
N GLU A 430 -0.62 -18.57 14.63
CA GLU A 430 0.55 -18.54 15.52
C GLU A 430 0.20 -18.38 17.01
N ILE A 431 -1.04 -17.99 17.33
CA ILE A 431 -1.54 -17.85 18.69
C ILE A 431 -2.16 -19.18 19.13
N PRO A 432 -1.62 -19.83 20.19
CA PRO A 432 -2.17 -21.10 20.66
C PRO A 432 -3.64 -20.98 21.05
N GLY A 433 -4.48 -21.87 20.49
CA GLY A 433 -5.92 -21.93 20.78
C GLY A 433 -6.80 -21.16 19.78
N VAL A 434 -6.22 -20.41 18.85
CA VAL A 434 -6.97 -19.75 17.78
C VAL A 434 -7.21 -20.73 16.62
N VAL A 435 -8.46 -20.80 16.15
CA VAL A 435 -8.86 -21.58 14.98
C VAL A 435 -9.46 -20.63 13.97
N SER A 436 -8.79 -20.45 12.83
CA SER A 436 -9.29 -19.59 11.75
C SER A 436 -10.48 -20.26 11.04
N THR A 437 -11.61 -19.57 10.94
CA THR A 437 -12.82 -20.07 10.25
C THR A 437 -12.78 -19.82 8.74
N ASN A 438 -11.87 -18.95 8.26
CA ASN A 438 -11.75 -18.52 6.86
C ASN A 438 -10.73 -19.33 6.04
N VAL A 439 -10.38 -20.54 6.48
CA VAL A 439 -9.42 -21.40 5.74
C VAL A 439 -10.06 -21.96 4.47
N LEU A 440 -10.16 -21.13 3.43
CA LEU A 440 -10.24 -21.59 2.05
C LEU A 440 -8.85 -22.16 1.67
N ALA A 441 -8.69 -23.45 2.00
CA ALA A 441 -7.87 -24.46 1.32
C ALA A 441 -6.36 -24.22 1.03
N HIS A 442 -5.68 -23.17 1.48
CA HIS A 442 -4.27 -22.92 1.07
C HIS A 442 -3.22 -22.86 2.20
N SER A 443 -3.61 -22.87 3.47
CA SER A 443 -2.67 -23.01 4.59
C SER A 443 -2.93 -24.31 5.36
N LYS A 444 -2.08 -25.33 5.17
CA LYS A 444 -2.10 -26.59 5.93
C LYS A 444 -1.93 -26.41 7.45
N TRP A 445 -1.61 -25.19 7.91
CA TRP A 445 -1.17 -24.88 9.27
C TRP A 445 -2.29 -24.76 10.31
N CYS A 446 -3.50 -24.35 9.91
CA CYS A 446 -4.57 -24.09 10.88
C CYS A 446 -5.41 -25.34 11.23
N LEU A 447 -5.36 -26.40 10.41
CA LEU A 447 -6.19 -27.61 10.58
C LEU A 447 -5.69 -28.60 11.65
N SER A 448 -4.47 -28.43 12.19
CA SER A 448 -3.86 -29.40 13.11
C SER A 448 -4.09 -29.11 14.61
N CYS A 449 -4.80 -28.04 14.98
CA CYS A 449 -5.13 -27.75 16.37
C CYS A 449 -6.42 -28.48 16.80
N ILE A 450 -6.42 -29.82 16.81
CA ILE A 450 -7.52 -30.60 17.38
C ILE A 450 -7.12 -31.05 18.80
N THR A 451 -7.94 -30.70 19.78
CA THR A 451 -7.89 -31.22 21.15
C THR A 451 -8.15 -32.72 21.12
N VAL A 452 -7.12 -33.55 21.31
CA VAL A 452 -7.31 -34.99 21.54
C VAL A 452 -7.68 -35.20 23.01
N GLN A 453 -8.97 -35.42 23.29
CA GLN A 453 -9.38 -35.97 24.59
C GLN A 453 -9.11 -37.48 24.60
N SER A 454 -8.04 -37.92 25.27
CA SER A 454 -7.90 -39.34 25.61
C SER A 454 -8.71 -39.64 26.87
N HIS A 455 -9.83 -40.36 26.73
CA HIS A 455 -10.49 -40.99 27.87
C HIS A 455 -9.74 -42.25 28.28
N SER A 456 -8.96 -42.16 29.36
CA SER A 456 -8.58 -43.33 30.14
C SER A 456 -8.76 -43.01 31.63
N GLY A 457 -9.73 -43.68 32.24
CA GLY A 457 -10.02 -43.81 33.67
C GLY A 457 -9.36 -42.83 34.64
N GLY A 458 -10.19 -41.93 35.19
CA GLY A 458 -10.07 -41.49 36.58
C GLY A 458 -8.80 -40.74 36.98
N ASN A 459 -8.47 -39.64 36.29
CA ASN A 459 -7.86 -38.44 36.89
C ASN A 459 -7.68 -37.38 35.79
N THR A 460 -8.24 -36.19 35.99
CA THR A 460 -8.07 -35.04 35.11
C THR A 460 -6.68 -34.42 35.34
N GLN A 461 -5.71 -34.73 34.48
CA GLN A 461 -4.50 -33.93 34.33
C GLN A 461 -4.64 -33.00 33.11
N ALA A 462 -4.15 -31.78 33.24
CA ALA A 462 -4.09 -30.81 32.14
C ALA A 462 -3.16 -31.36 31.04
N VAL A 463 -3.67 -31.50 29.81
CA VAL A 463 -2.89 -31.92 28.65
C VAL A 463 -2.90 -30.79 27.63
N GLY A 464 -1.71 -30.31 27.28
CA GLY A 464 -1.49 -29.20 26.35
C GLY A 464 -1.85 -29.54 24.90
N ALA A 465 -2.14 -28.50 24.12
CA ALA A 465 -2.34 -28.60 22.68
C ALA A 465 -1.03 -29.00 21.97
N VAL A 466 -1.10 -29.98 21.07
CA VAL A 466 0.03 -30.40 20.23
C VAL A 466 -0.27 -29.95 18.79
N CYS A 467 0.44 -28.92 18.32
CA CYS A 467 0.45 -28.55 16.90
C CYS A 467 1.37 -29.51 16.16
N TYR A 468 0.85 -30.29 15.20
CA TYR A 468 1.70 -31.08 14.31
C TYR A 468 2.18 -30.24 13.13
N GLN A 469 3.49 -30.07 13.02
CA GLN A 469 4.15 -29.57 11.83
C GLN A 469 4.17 -30.69 10.78
N GLN A 470 3.34 -30.62 9.73
CA GLN A 470 3.59 -31.42 8.52
C GLN A 470 4.70 -30.72 7.73
N LEU A 471 5.95 -31.09 8.00
CA LEU A 471 7.07 -30.86 7.09
C LEU A 471 6.74 -31.57 5.77
N SER A 472 6.67 -30.82 4.68
CA SER A 472 6.77 -31.35 3.31
C SER A 472 7.76 -30.51 2.53
#